data_AF-R9LN02-F1
#
_entry.id   AF-R9LN02-F1
#
_cell.length_a   1.000
_cell.length_b   1.000
_cell.length_c   1.000
_cell.angle_alpha   90.00
_cell.angle_beta   90.00
_cell.angle_gamma   90.00
#
_symmetry.space_group_name_H-M   'P 1'
#
loop_
_entity.id
_entity.type
_entity.pdbx_description
1 polymer ?
#
loop_
_entity_poly.entity_id
_entity_poly.type
_entity_poly.pdbx_seq_one_letter_code
_entity_poly.pdbx_strand_id
1 'polypeptide(L)'
;MINQQERVIYGMEGIDRFEHHLGILKHQYYEKVNEVAMKQWQGLIEEVRMFMDDQHPNVLYSFSNCDGIIAGKGNSFIIDFYPPTATFAQRILKLRNQIILAMSNVEYGSALYNLLDSLYIIVLYAFYDDMSSRELKDWQSEHEKHMNHEVNQGTIDDMVQSVLEEILI
;
A
#
# COMPACT_ATOMS: atom_id res chain seq x y z
N MET A 1 23.35 -38.22 27.66
CA MET A 1 24.07 -36.96 27.41
C MET A 1 24.03 -36.72 25.91
N ILE A 2 23.19 -35.79 25.44
CA ILE A 2 23.11 -35.46 24.01
C ILE A 2 24.42 -34.78 23.62
N ASN A 3 25.06 -35.27 22.56
CA ASN A 3 26.40 -34.84 22.14
C ASN A 3 26.33 -33.40 21.59
N GLN A 4 27.37 -32.58 21.81
CA GLN A 4 27.37 -31.17 21.39
C GLN A 4 27.18 -31.01 19.87
N GLN A 5 27.59 -31.98 19.05
CA GLN A 5 27.35 -32.02 17.60
C GLN A 5 25.87 -32.26 17.24
N GLU A 6 25.16 -33.10 18.00
CA GLU A 6 23.72 -33.32 17.78
C GLU A 6 22.92 -32.04 18.09
N ARG A 7 23.30 -31.30 19.15
CA ARG A 7 22.66 -30.01 19.46
C ARG A 7 22.83 -28.95 18.36
N VAL A 8 23.97 -28.95 17.66
CA VAL A 8 24.23 -28.02 16.55
C VAL A 8 23.43 -28.42 15.31
N ILE A 9 23.35 -29.71 14.98
CA ILE A 9 22.58 -30.20 13.83
C ILE A 9 21.07 -29.98 14.03
N TYR A 10 20.53 -30.31 15.21
CA TYR A 10 19.13 -30.02 15.56
C TYR A 10 18.83 -28.51 15.59
N GLY A 11 19.80 -27.69 15.99
CA GLY A 11 19.69 -26.23 15.93
C GLY A 11 19.66 -25.69 14.49
N MET A 12 20.50 -26.22 13.59
CA MET A 12 20.53 -25.83 12.18
C MET A 12 19.27 -26.28 11.42
N GLU A 13 18.77 -27.50 11.65
CA GLU A 13 17.50 -27.95 11.07
C GLU A 13 16.30 -27.12 11.56
N GLY A 14 16.33 -26.64 12.81
CA GLY A 14 15.33 -25.72 13.35
C GLY A 14 15.36 -24.33 12.72
N ILE A 15 16.56 -23.80 12.45
CA ILE A 15 16.76 -22.49 11.79
C ILE A 15 16.31 -22.56 10.32
N ASP A 16 16.70 -23.60 9.59
CA ASP A 16 16.29 -23.78 8.18
C ASP A 16 14.77 -23.93 8.04
N ARG A 17 14.13 -24.62 9.00
CA ARG A 17 12.68 -24.73 9.07
C ARG A 17 12.03 -23.39 9.38
N PHE A 18 12.56 -22.63 10.34
CA PHE A 18 12.06 -21.30 10.70
C PHE A 18 12.08 -20.35 9.49
N GLU A 19 13.23 -20.24 8.83
CA GLU A 19 13.41 -19.38 7.64
C GLU A 19 12.49 -19.79 6.49
N HIS A 20 12.26 -21.10 6.31
CA HIS A 20 11.32 -21.60 5.32
C HIS A 20 9.88 -21.13 5.58
N HIS A 21 9.38 -21.30 6.82
CA HIS A 21 8.02 -20.85 7.16
C HIS A 21 7.89 -19.32 7.08
N LEU A 22 8.91 -18.60 7.56
CA LEU A 22 8.95 -17.14 7.49
C LEU A 22 8.90 -16.65 6.03
N GLY A 23 9.65 -17.27 5.11
CA GLY A 23 9.61 -16.93 3.70
C GLY A 23 8.24 -17.10 3.05
N ILE A 24 7.51 -18.16 3.40
CA ILE A 24 6.14 -18.39 2.91
C ILE A 24 5.18 -17.36 3.48
N LEU A 25 5.25 -17.08 4.79
CA LEU A 25 4.42 -16.04 5.43
C LEU A 25 4.65 -14.68 4.78
N LYS A 26 5.91 -14.28 4.58
CA LYS A 26 6.24 -13.04 3.88
C LYS A 26 5.53 -12.96 2.55
N HIS A 27 5.67 -13.99 1.72
CA HIS A 27 5.04 -14.01 0.40
C HIS A 27 3.52 -13.80 0.49
N GLN A 28 2.83 -14.55 1.34
CA GLN A 28 1.37 -14.47 1.49
C GLN A 28 0.91 -13.12 2.05
N TYR A 29 1.60 -12.56 3.04
CA TYR A 29 1.29 -11.24 3.59
C TYR A 29 1.60 -10.11 2.60
N TYR A 30 2.66 -10.22 1.79
CA TYR A 30 2.96 -9.25 0.73
C TYR A 30 1.90 -9.25 -0.39
N GLU A 31 1.36 -10.42 -0.74
CA GLU A 31 0.23 -10.49 -1.66
C GLU A 31 -1.01 -9.85 -1.03
N LYS A 32 -1.28 -10.14 0.24
CA LYS A 32 -2.46 -9.61 0.92
C LYS A 32 -2.42 -8.10 1.11
N VAL A 33 -1.29 -7.54 1.53
CA VAL A 33 -1.16 -6.08 1.70
C VAL A 33 -1.38 -5.36 0.38
N ASN A 34 -0.87 -5.90 -0.72
CA ASN A 34 -1.07 -5.33 -2.05
C ASN A 34 -2.54 -5.41 -2.49
N GLU A 35 -3.21 -6.54 -2.25
CA GLU A 35 -4.64 -6.73 -2.52
C GLU A 35 -5.49 -5.69 -1.77
N VAL A 36 -5.31 -5.59 -0.44
CA VAL A 36 -6.03 -4.65 0.42
C VAL A 36 -5.77 -3.22 -0.02
N ALA A 37 -4.49 -2.87 -0.24
CA ALA A 37 -4.11 -1.54 -0.71
C ALA A 37 -4.71 -1.23 -2.08
N MET A 38 -4.83 -2.22 -2.98
CA MET A 38 -5.38 -2.01 -4.32
C MET A 38 -6.88 -1.77 -4.29
N LYS A 39 -7.60 -2.49 -3.43
CA LYS A 39 -9.02 -2.28 -3.23
C LYS A 39 -9.32 -0.86 -2.74
N GLN A 40 -8.60 -0.40 -1.72
CA GLN A 40 -8.76 0.97 -1.22
C GLN A 40 -8.33 2.02 -2.26
N TRP A 41 -7.24 1.75 -3.00
CA TRP A 41 -6.81 2.59 -4.10
C TRP A 41 -7.87 2.75 -5.18
N GLN A 42 -8.49 1.66 -5.61
CA GLN A 42 -9.57 1.70 -6.61
C GLN A 42 -10.75 2.54 -6.15
N GLY A 43 -11.17 2.41 -4.88
CA GLY A 43 -12.22 3.24 -4.30
C GLY A 43 -11.90 4.74 -4.33
N LEU A 44 -10.66 5.11 -3.97
CA LEU A 44 -10.21 6.50 -4.06
C LEU A 44 -10.22 7.01 -5.51
N ILE A 45 -9.75 6.21 -6.48
CA ILE A 45 -9.74 6.62 -7.89
C ILE A 45 -11.16 6.83 -8.42
N GLU A 46 -12.12 6.01 -8.00
CA GLU A 46 -13.53 6.20 -8.35
C GLU A 46 -14.10 7.50 -7.78
N GLU A 47 -13.79 7.82 -6.52
CA GLU A 47 -14.18 9.10 -5.90
C GLU A 47 -13.58 10.30 -6.63
N VAL A 48 -12.28 10.23 -6.94
CA VAL A 48 -11.59 11.27 -7.73
C VAL A 48 -12.21 11.42 -9.11
N ARG A 49 -12.56 10.32 -9.79
CA ARG A 49 -13.25 10.37 -11.09
C ARG A 49 -14.59 11.07 -11.01
N MET A 50 -15.43 10.69 -10.04
CA MET A 50 -16.73 11.33 -9.83
C MET A 50 -16.59 12.82 -9.57
N PHE A 51 -15.64 13.22 -8.71
CA PHE A 51 -15.35 14.61 -8.44
C PHE A 51 -14.95 15.40 -9.70
N MET A 52 -14.07 14.82 -10.53
CA MET A 52 -13.59 15.46 -11.76
C MET A 52 -14.71 15.60 -12.81
N ASP A 53 -15.52 14.55 -12.98
CA ASP A 53 -16.63 14.50 -13.95
C ASP A 53 -17.76 15.49 -13.59
N ASP A 54 -18.11 15.63 -12.31
CA ASP A 54 -19.25 16.45 -11.88
C ASP A 54 -18.94 17.96 -11.83
N GLN A 55 -17.67 18.36 -11.64
CA GLN A 55 -17.35 19.72 -11.20
C GLN A 55 -16.51 20.55 -12.19
N HIS A 56 -15.80 19.93 -13.15
CA HIS A 56 -14.76 20.65 -13.91
C HIS A 56 -14.69 20.31 -15.42
N PRO A 57 -15.76 20.55 -16.21
CA PRO A 57 -15.81 20.20 -17.64
C PRO A 57 -14.80 20.96 -18.53
N ASN A 58 -14.17 22.02 -18.01
CA ASN A 58 -13.19 22.84 -18.72
C ASN A 58 -11.73 22.39 -18.52
N VAL A 59 -11.50 21.35 -17.71
CA VAL A 59 -10.16 20.78 -17.48
C VAL A 59 -10.07 19.49 -18.28
N LEU A 60 -9.07 19.40 -19.17
CA LEU A 60 -8.81 18.16 -19.90
C LEU A 60 -8.05 17.19 -18.99
N TYR A 61 -8.66 16.04 -18.70
CA TYR A 61 -8.04 14.91 -18.01
C TYR A 61 -8.36 13.60 -18.73
N SER A 62 -7.50 12.59 -18.54
CA SER A 62 -7.69 11.22 -19.03
C SER A 62 -7.39 10.25 -17.90
N PHE A 63 -8.21 9.21 -17.77
CA PHE A 63 -8.00 8.10 -16.84
C PHE A 63 -7.87 6.78 -17.64
N SER A 64 -6.83 6.64 -18.45
CA SER A 64 -6.43 5.37 -19.07
C SER A 64 -5.47 4.58 -18.17
N ASN A 65 -5.17 3.32 -18.53
CA ASN A 65 -4.27 2.41 -17.78
C ASN A 65 -2.86 2.98 -17.52
N CYS A 66 -2.48 4.05 -18.23
CA CYS A 66 -1.42 4.99 -17.87
C CYS A 66 -1.98 6.41 -18.04
N ASP A 67 -1.45 7.36 -17.25
CA ASP A 67 -1.42 8.81 -17.50
C ASP A 67 -2.64 9.64 -17.05
N GLY A 68 -2.59 10.12 -15.79
CA GLY A 68 -3.39 11.27 -15.36
C GLY A 68 -2.76 12.57 -15.85
N ILE A 69 -3.09 13.02 -17.05
CA ILE A 69 -2.62 14.33 -17.54
C ILE A 69 -3.58 15.40 -17.04
N ILE A 70 -3.06 16.46 -16.41
CA ILE A 70 -3.81 17.68 -16.14
C ILE A 70 -3.18 18.80 -16.98
N ALA A 71 -3.87 19.18 -18.05
CA ALA A 71 -3.40 20.22 -18.96
C ALA A 71 -3.86 21.62 -18.49
N GLY A 72 -2.94 22.42 -17.95
CA GLY A 72 -3.12 23.87 -17.84
C GLY A 72 -2.73 24.55 -19.15
N LYS A 73 -3.36 25.69 -19.49
CA LYS A 73 -2.96 26.51 -20.66
C LYS A 73 -1.48 26.91 -20.54
N GLY A 74 -0.60 26.19 -21.25
CA GLY A 74 0.84 26.49 -21.35
C GLY A 74 1.77 25.47 -20.67
N ASN A 75 1.32 24.76 -19.63
CA ASN A 75 2.10 23.72 -18.92
C ASN A 75 1.21 22.48 -18.67
N SER A 76 1.53 21.35 -19.31
CA SER A 76 0.95 20.05 -18.97
C SER A 76 1.75 19.41 -17.85
N PHE A 77 1.11 19.06 -16.75
CA PHE A 77 1.70 18.22 -15.72
C PHE A 77 0.95 16.89 -15.65
N ILE A 78 1.66 15.84 -15.26
CA ILE A 78 1.12 14.49 -15.17
C ILE A 78 1.05 14.13 -13.68
N ILE A 79 -0.16 13.86 -13.21
CA ILE A 79 -0.42 13.21 -11.94
C ILE A 79 -0.62 11.72 -12.24
N ASP A 80 0.39 10.93 -11.89
CA ASP A 80 0.36 9.49 -12.04
C ASP A 80 -0.48 8.85 -10.93
N PHE A 81 -1.65 8.35 -11.33
CA PHE A 81 -2.55 7.54 -10.50
C PHE A 81 -2.26 6.04 -10.59
N TYR A 82 -1.20 5.62 -11.31
CA TYR A 82 -0.76 4.25 -11.27
C TYR A 82 -0.12 3.93 -9.91
N PRO A 83 -0.41 2.78 -9.29
CA PRO A 83 0.14 2.42 -7.99
C PRO A 83 1.43 1.57 -8.12
N PRO A 84 2.65 2.11 -7.87
CA PRO A 84 3.87 1.30 -7.89
C PRO A 84 4.30 0.78 -6.50
N THR A 85 3.51 0.96 -5.44
CA THR A 85 3.95 0.68 -4.04
C THR A 85 3.08 -0.36 -3.33
N ALA A 86 3.66 -1.01 -2.31
CA ALA A 86 3.05 -2.15 -1.62
C ALA A 86 1.89 -1.77 -0.69
N THR A 87 1.97 -0.61 -0.02
CA THR A 87 0.95 -0.17 0.96
C THR A 87 0.11 0.99 0.45
N PHE A 88 -1.12 1.12 0.98
CA PHE A 88 -2.02 2.22 0.65
C PHE A 88 -1.44 3.57 1.05
N ALA A 89 -0.94 3.69 2.28
CA ALA A 89 -0.24 4.87 2.78
C ALA A 89 0.87 5.38 1.81
N GLN A 90 1.73 4.49 1.30
CA GLN A 90 2.78 4.88 0.35
C GLN A 90 2.20 5.39 -0.98
N ARG A 91 1.11 4.79 -1.48
CA ARG A 91 0.43 5.24 -2.71
C ARG A 91 -0.13 6.66 -2.53
N ILE A 92 -0.80 6.88 -1.39
CA ILE A 92 -1.39 8.17 -1.01
C ILE A 92 -0.32 9.25 -0.87
N LEU A 93 0.78 8.97 -0.16
CA LEU A 93 1.87 9.93 0.01
C LEU A 93 2.53 10.29 -1.32
N LYS A 94 2.70 9.32 -2.24
CA LYS A 94 3.20 9.60 -3.59
C LYS A 94 2.23 10.52 -4.34
N LEU A 95 0.93 10.23 -4.34
CA LEU A 95 -0.08 11.05 -5.00
C LEU A 95 -0.14 12.47 -4.43
N ARG A 96 -0.14 12.60 -3.09
CA ARG A 96 -0.08 13.87 -2.37
C ARG A 96 1.08 14.73 -2.84
N ASN A 97 2.28 14.15 -2.95
CA ASN A 97 3.48 14.88 -3.37
C ASN A 97 3.37 15.37 -4.83
N GLN A 98 2.78 14.56 -5.72
CA GLN A 98 2.53 14.97 -7.10
C GLN A 98 1.58 16.16 -7.19
N ILE A 99 0.50 16.15 -6.39
CA ILE A 99 -0.47 17.25 -6.31
C ILE A 99 0.20 18.54 -5.79
N ILE A 100 0.97 18.46 -4.71
CA ILE A 100 1.68 19.63 -4.15
C ILE A 100 2.64 20.24 -5.19
N LEU A 101 3.38 19.39 -5.92
CA LEU A 101 4.27 19.85 -6.98
C LEU A 101 3.50 20.53 -8.11
N ALA A 102 2.35 19.97 -8.52
CA ALA A 102 1.47 20.60 -9.50
C ALA A 102 0.98 21.99 -9.00
N MET A 103 0.50 22.08 -7.76
CA MET A 103 0.02 23.34 -7.17
C MET A 103 1.10 24.42 -7.14
N SER A 104 2.37 24.04 -6.91
CA SER A 104 3.49 25.00 -6.88
C SER A 104 3.80 25.67 -8.24
N ASN A 105 3.29 25.09 -9.34
CA ASN A 105 3.50 25.58 -10.70
C ASN A 105 2.25 26.27 -11.29
N VAL A 106 1.21 26.46 -10.47
CA VAL A 106 -0.07 27.04 -10.90
C VAL A 106 -0.35 28.31 -10.10
N GLU A 107 -0.93 29.31 -10.75
CA GLU A 107 -1.30 30.56 -10.09
C GLU A 107 -2.31 30.31 -8.96
N TYR A 108 -2.00 30.80 -7.77
CA TYR A 108 -2.85 30.71 -6.59
C TYR A 108 -4.24 31.30 -6.86
N GLY A 109 -5.29 30.55 -6.51
CA GLY A 109 -6.68 30.97 -6.70
C GLY A 109 -7.23 30.79 -8.12
N SER A 110 -6.41 30.34 -9.08
CA SER A 110 -6.91 29.93 -10.40
C SER A 110 -7.84 28.71 -10.29
N ALA A 111 -8.67 28.49 -11.31
CA ALA A 111 -9.56 27.32 -11.35
C ALA A 111 -8.80 25.99 -11.23
N LEU A 112 -7.61 25.92 -11.83
CA LEU A 112 -6.75 24.75 -11.77
C LEU A 112 -6.13 24.57 -10.38
N TYR A 113 -5.74 25.65 -9.71
CA TYR A 113 -5.27 25.59 -8.34
C TYR A 113 -6.36 25.06 -7.39
N ASN A 114 -7.59 25.59 -7.50
CA ASN A 114 -8.69 25.18 -6.63
C ASN A 114 -9.10 23.70 -6.85
N LEU A 115 -8.98 23.22 -8.08
CA LEU A 115 -9.14 21.80 -8.40
C LEU A 115 -8.08 20.95 -7.69
N LEU A 116 -6.81 21.33 -7.82
CA LEU A 116 -5.71 20.61 -7.17
C LEU A 116 -5.80 20.66 -5.64
N ASP A 117 -6.25 21.77 -5.08
CA ASP A 117 -6.51 21.93 -3.64
C ASP A 117 -7.62 20.97 -3.17
N SER A 118 -8.70 20.85 -3.95
CA SER A 118 -9.78 19.90 -3.65
C SER A 118 -9.30 18.45 -3.74
N LEU A 119 -8.53 18.10 -4.78
CA LEU A 119 -7.90 16.78 -4.91
C LEU A 119 -6.94 16.49 -3.74
N TYR A 120 -6.17 17.49 -3.32
CA TYR A 120 -5.29 17.38 -2.17
C TYR A 120 -6.08 17.05 -0.89
N ILE A 121 -7.22 17.72 -0.67
CA ILE A 121 -8.10 17.47 0.47
C ILE A 121 -8.68 16.04 0.42
N ILE A 122 -9.18 15.58 -0.73
CA ILE A 122 -9.67 14.20 -0.92
C ILE A 122 -8.59 13.19 -0.55
N VAL A 123 -7.37 13.37 -1.08
CA VAL A 123 -6.23 12.49 -0.81
C VAL A 123 -5.81 12.52 0.67
N LEU A 124 -5.91 13.67 1.34
CA LEU A 124 -5.66 13.75 2.78
C LEU A 124 -6.70 13.00 3.61
N TYR A 125 -7.99 13.11 3.27
CA TYR A 125 -9.03 12.34 3.96
C TYR A 125 -8.84 10.85 3.78
N ALA A 126 -8.54 10.40 2.56
CA ALA A 126 -8.22 9.01 2.29
C ALA A 126 -7.03 8.49 3.12
N PHE A 127 -6.01 9.34 3.38
CA PHE A 127 -4.91 8.98 4.27
C PHE A 127 -5.36 8.73 5.72
N TYR A 128 -6.28 9.55 6.25
CA TYR A 128 -6.80 9.39 7.60
C TYR A 128 -7.73 8.17 7.72
N ASP A 129 -8.43 7.85 6.64
CA ASP A 129 -9.33 6.70 6.54
C ASP A 129 -8.60 5.40 6.12
N ASP A 130 -7.27 5.38 6.12
CA ASP A 130 -6.49 4.17 5.81
C ASP A 130 -6.77 3.05 6.83
N MET A 131 -7.52 2.05 6.38
CA MET A 131 -7.85 0.85 7.16
C MET A 131 -6.96 -0.34 6.80
N SER A 132 -6.05 -0.20 5.83
CA SER A 132 -5.29 -1.32 5.24
C SER A 132 -4.43 -2.05 6.28
N SER A 133 -3.81 -1.29 7.19
CA SER A 133 -3.02 -1.87 8.29
C SER A 133 -3.87 -2.63 9.30
N ARG A 134 -5.13 -2.23 9.52
CA ARG A 134 -6.05 -2.93 10.42
C ARG A 134 -6.55 -4.21 9.76
N GLU A 135 -7.00 -4.12 8.51
CA GLU A 135 -7.42 -5.28 7.72
C GLU A 135 -6.31 -6.34 7.61
N LEU A 136 -5.05 -5.93 7.47
CA LEU A 136 -3.92 -6.86 7.41
C LEU A 136 -3.65 -7.55 8.75
N LYS A 137 -3.80 -6.83 9.88
CA LYS A 137 -3.61 -7.37 11.23
C LYS A 137 -4.71 -8.36 11.63
N ASP A 138 -5.93 -8.14 11.16
CA ASP A 138 -7.07 -9.03 11.41
C ASP A 138 -7.07 -10.25 10.46
N TRP A 139 -6.20 -10.26 9.45
CA TRP A 139 -6.10 -11.33 8.47
C TRP A 139 -5.11 -12.42 8.91
N GLN A 140 -5.53 -13.66 8.74
CA GLN A 140 -4.72 -14.85 8.99
C GLN A 140 -4.47 -15.59 7.68
N SER A 141 -3.19 -15.86 7.39
CA SER A 141 -2.75 -16.58 6.22
C SER A 141 -3.13 -18.08 6.25
N GLU A 142 -3.22 -18.71 5.08
CA GLU A 142 -3.45 -20.15 5.00
C GLU A 142 -2.27 -20.94 5.57
N HIS A 143 -1.06 -20.41 5.44
CA HIS A 143 0.13 -21.07 5.99
C HIS A 143 0.12 -21.09 7.53
N GLU A 144 -0.29 -19.99 8.18
CA GLU A 144 -0.51 -19.97 9.64
C GLU A 144 -1.47 -21.06 10.10
N LYS A 145 -2.60 -21.21 9.40
CA LYS A 145 -3.63 -22.20 9.73
C LYS A 145 -3.07 -23.62 9.70
N HIS A 146 -2.19 -23.92 8.75
CA HIS A 146 -1.56 -25.24 8.62
C HIS A 146 -0.41 -25.47 9.61
N MET A 147 0.35 -24.43 9.95
CA MET A 147 1.49 -24.52 10.88
C MET A 147 1.08 -24.87 12.31
N ASN A 148 -0.17 -24.62 12.71
CA ASN A 148 -0.69 -24.96 14.04
C ASN A 148 -0.57 -26.45 14.40
N HIS A 149 -0.31 -27.32 13.43
CA HIS A 149 -0.08 -28.75 13.65
C HIS A 149 1.40 -29.14 13.82
N GLU A 150 2.33 -28.25 13.46
CA GLU A 150 3.76 -28.56 13.37
C GLU A 150 4.64 -27.63 14.22
N VAL A 151 4.16 -26.42 14.51
CA VAL A 151 4.88 -25.35 15.19
C VAL A 151 4.06 -24.84 16.37
N ASN A 152 4.73 -24.47 17.46
CA ASN A 152 4.08 -23.86 18.62
C ASN A 152 3.50 -22.48 18.26
N GLN A 153 2.29 -22.20 18.74
CA GLN A 153 1.59 -20.92 18.54
C GLN A 153 2.48 -19.70 18.84
N GLY A 154 3.24 -19.70 19.94
CA GLY A 154 4.11 -18.56 20.27
C GLY A 154 5.18 -18.27 19.21
N THR A 155 5.70 -19.31 18.56
CA THR A 155 6.68 -19.16 17.48
C THR A 155 6.01 -18.68 16.19
N ILE A 156 4.76 -19.10 15.94
CA ILE A 156 3.96 -18.60 14.81
C ILE A 156 3.67 -17.11 15.01
N ASP A 157 3.25 -16.71 16.22
CA ASP A 157 2.97 -15.31 16.57
C ASP A 157 4.22 -14.44 16.39
N ASP A 158 5.40 -14.90 16.83
CA ASP A 158 6.67 -14.20 16.63
C ASP A 158 7.03 -14.02 15.14
N MET A 159 6.81 -15.06 14.32
CA MET A 159 7.04 -14.97 12.87
C MET A 159 6.08 -13.97 12.22
N VAL A 160 4.79 -14.05 12.52
CA VAL A 160 3.76 -13.16 11.98
C VAL A 160 4.04 -11.71 12.37
N GLN A 161 4.39 -11.47 13.63
CA GLN A 161 4.77 -10.14 14.10
C GLN A 161 5.96 -9.59 13.33
N SER A 162 7.01 -10.40 13.12
CA SER A 162 8.18 -10.01 12.32
C SER A 162 7.82 -9.64 10.88
N VAL A 163 6.93 -10.43 10.23
CA VAL A 163 6.44 -10.14 8.87
C VAL A 163 5.62 -8.86 8.82
N LEU A 164 4.71 -8.65 9.78
CA LEU A 164 3.90 -7.45 9.85
C LEU A 164 4.72 -6.19 10.11
N GLU A 165 5.73 -6.27 10.98
CA GLU A 165 6.67 -5.17 11.21
C GLU A 165 7.46 -4.82 9.95
N GLU A 166 7.92 -5.82 9.18
CA GLU A 166 8.62 -5.56 7.92
C GLU A 166 7.73 -4.89 6.86
N ILE A 167 6.45 -5.29 6.77
CA ILE A 167 5.53 -4.82 5.73
C ILE A 167 4.93 -3.45 6.05
N LEU A 168 4.67 -3.17 7.33
CA LEU A 168 3.94 -1.97 7.76
C LEU A 168 4.84 -0.77 8.10
N ILE A 169 6.17 -0.97 8.15
CA ILE A 169 7.18 0.10 8.36
C ILE A 169 7.67 0.64 7.02
#